data_AF-A0AAU9EA21-F1
#
_entry.id   AF-A0AAU9EA21-F1
#
_cell.length_a   1.000
_cell.length_b   1.000
_cell.length_c   1.000
_cell.angle_alpha   90.00
_cell.angle_beta   90.00
_cell.angle_gamma   90.00
#
_symmetry.space_group_name_H-M   'P 1'
#
loop_
_entity.id
_entity.type
_entity.pdbx_description
1 polymer ?
#
loop_
_entity_poly.entity_id
_entity_poly.type
_entity_poly.pdbx_seq_one_letter_code
_entity_poly.pdbx_strand_id
1 'polypeptide(L)' 'MRIALPLIAALLFLAPGIAQAYVGPGLGLGAIGAILGVIFSVILAILAFFWYPIKRLFGIGKKKQEDREDDPLD' A
#
# COMPACT_ATOMS: atom_id res chain seq x y z
N MET A 1 -25.64 -44.02 -28.68
CA MET A 1 -24.65 -43.09 -29.27
C MET A 1 -25.23 -41.74 -29.70
N ARG A 2 -26.48 -41.66 -30.19
CA ARG A 2 -27.11 -40.41 -30.68
C ARG A 2 -27.15 -39.26 -29.66
N ILE A 3 -27.28 -39.58 -28.36
CA ILE A 3 -27.34 -38.60 -27.26
C ILE A 3 -25.96 -38.23 -26.70
N ALA A 4 -24.93 -39.03 -26.95
CA ALA A 4 -23.59 -38.76 -26.43
C ALA A 4 -22.96 -37.57 -27.15
N LEU A 5 -23.20 -37.44 -28.46
CA LEU A 5 -22.67 -36.35 -29.28
C LEU A 5 -23.17 -34.95 -28.84
N PRO A 6 -24.48 -34.70 -28.64
CA PRO A 6 -24.94 -33.41 -28.12
C PRO A 6 -24.52 -33.16 -26.67
N LEU A 7 -24.42 -34.21 -25.84
CA LEU A 7 -23.93 -34.07 -24.46
C LEU A 7 -22.46 -33.64 -24.42
N ILE A 8 -21.62 -34.24 -25.25
CA ILE A 8 -20.20 -33.87 -25.36
C ILE A 8 -20.06 -32.45 -25.92
N ALA A 9 -20.87 -32.07 -26.92
CA ALA A 9 -20.89 -30.71 -27.44
C ALA A 9 -21.32 -29.67 -26.39
N ALA A 10 -22.34 -29.97 -25.59
CA ALA A 10 -22.78 -29.12 -24.48
C ALA A 10 -21.70 -28.97 -23.41
N LEU A 11 -20.97 -30.06 -23.10
CA LEU A 11 -19.89 -30.06 -22.12
C LEU A 11 -18.68 -29.23 -22.60
N LEU A 12 -18.36 -29.31 -23.90
CA LEU A 12 -17.30 -28.50 -24.52
C LEU A 12 -17.67 -27.02 -24.60
N PHE A 13 -18.95 -26.69 -24.76
CA PHE A 13 -19.45 -25.30 -24.74
C PHE A 13 -19.39 -24.68 -23.33
N LEU A 14 -19.48 -25.52 -22.29
CA LEU A 14 -19.30 -25.12 -20.89
C LEU A 14 -17.84 -24.99 -20.47
N ALA A 15 -16.88 -25.39 -21.30
CA ALA A 15 -15.47 -25.21 -21.03
C ALA A 15 -15.04 -23.85 -21.60
N PRO A 16 -14.87 -22.78 -20.78
CA PRO A 16 -14.36 -21.51 -21.26
C PRO A 16 -12.89 -21.67 -21.68
N GLY A 17 -12.69 -22.10 -22.92
CA GLY A 17 -11.39 -22.12 -23.57
C GLY A 17 -10.97 -20.69 -23.86
N ILE A 18 -9.95 -20.22 -23.15
CA ILE A 18 -9.20 -18.99 -23.48
C ILE A 18 -9.98 -17.68 -23.27
N ALA A 19 -10.45 -17.44 -22.04
CA ALA A 19 -10.82 -16.09 -21.58
C ALA A 19 -10.13 -15.70 -20.24
N GLN A 20 -9.13 -16.46 -19.82
CA GLN A 20 -8.35 -16.22 -18.59
C GLN A 20 -7.17 -15.26 -18.79
N ALA A 21 -6.88 -14.85 -20.03
CA ALA A 21 -5.84 -13.87 -20.33
C ALA A 21 -6.33 -12.41 -20.16
N TYR A 22 -7.65 -12.19 -20.13
CA TYR A 22 -8.22 -10.88 -19.84
C TYR A 22 -8.30 -10.69 -18.32
N VAL A 23 -7.19 -10.22 -17.77
CA VAL A 23 -7.20 -9.56 -16.48
C VAL A 23 -8.08 -8.32 -16.63
N GLY A 24 -9.28 -8.35 -16.06
CA GLY A 24 -10.19 -7.20 -16.11
C GLY A 24 -9.50 -5.93 -15.60
N PRO A 25 -9.85 -4.75 -16.13
CA PRO A 25 -9.11 -3.51 -15.87
C PRO A 25 -8.96 -3.19 -14.38
N GLY A 26 -9.92 -3.63 -13.55
CA GLY A 26 -9.86 -3.49 -12.09
C GLY A 26 -8.74 -4.29 -11.42
N LEU A 27 -8.41 -5.49 -11.91
CA LEU A 27 -7.32 -6.29 -11.33
C LEU A 27 -5.94 -5.78 -11.75
N GLY A 28 -5.81 -5.25 -12.97
CA GLY A 28 -4.61 -4.52 -13.40
C GLY A 28 -4.38 -3.25 -12.58
N LEU A 29 -5.42 -2.43 -12.40
CA LEU A 29 -5.36 -1.23 -11.57
C LEU A 29 -5.05 -1.56 -10.10
N GLY A 30 -5.66 -2.64 -9.56
CA GLY A 30 -5.38 -3.14 -8.21
C GLY A 30 -3.94 -3.60 -8.02
N ALA A 31 -3.37 -4.33 -9.00
CA ALA A 31 -1.98 -4.76 -8.96
C ALA A 31 -1.01 -3.57 -8.97
N ILE A 32 -1.25 -2.57 -9.82
CA ILE A 32 -0.46 -1.33 -9.86
C ILE A 32 -0.58 -0.59 -8.53
N GLY A 33 -1.78 -0.45 -7.99
CA GLY A 33 -2.03 0.19 -6.70
C GLY A 33 -1.31 -0.50 -5.55
N ALA A 34 -1.31 -1.84 -5.51
CA ALA A 34 -0.61 -2.62 -4.51
C ALA A 34 0.92 -2.42 -4.59
N ILE A 35 1.49 -2.48 -5.80
CA ILE A 35 2.93 -2.26 -6.02
C ILE A 35 3.32 -0.85 -5.56
N LEU A 36 2.59 0.17 -6.00
CA LEU A 36 2.85 1.55 -5.59
C LEU A 36 2.69 1.70 -4.07
N GLY A 37 1.65 1.12 -3.47
CA GLY A 37 1.42 1.17 -2.03
C GLY A 37 2.58 0.59 -1.23
N VAL A 38 3.14 -0.55 -1.66
CA VAL A 38 4.32 -1.15 -1.03
C VAL A 38 5.54 -0.24 -1.19
N ILE A 39 5.81 0.27 -2.40
CA ILE A 39 6.95 1.17 -2.65
C ILE A 39 6.85 2.43 -1.76
N PHE A 40 5.69 3.09 -1.75
CA PHE A 40 5.46 4.25 -0.91
C PHE A 40 5.61 3.93 0.58
N SER A 41 5.10 2.77 1.04
CA SER A 41 5.24 2.33 2.43
C SER A 41 6.71 2.16 2.83
N VAL A 42 7.53 1.57 1.97
CA VAL A 42 8.97 1.42 2.20
C VAL A 42 9.67 2.79 2.26
N ILE A 43 9.36 3.70 1.34
CA ILE A 43 9.92 5.07 1.33
C ILE A 43 9.54 5.81 2.62
N LEU A 44 8.27 5.74 3.02
CA LEU A 44 7.77 6.34 4.27
C LEU A 44 8.45 5.74 5.50
N ALA A 45 8.64 4.43 5.54
CA ALA A 45 9.32 3.75 6.65
C ALA A 45 10.78 4.22 6.77
N ILE A 46 11.48 4.36 5.64
CA ILE A 46 12.84 4.91 5.57
C ILE A 46 12.82 6.36 6.09
N LEU A 47 11.98 7.23 5.54
CA LEU A 47 11.89 8.63 5.95
C LEU A 47 11.58 8.77 7.45
N ALA A 48 10.65 7.97 7.98
CA ALA A 48 10.32 7.97 9.39
C ALA A 48 11.50 7.52 10.27
N PHE A 49 12.23 6.49 9.83
CA PHE A 49 13.43 6.02 10.51
C PHE A 49 14.53 7.09 10.54
N PHE A 50 14.78 7.75 9.41
CA PHE A 50 15.76 8.84 9.31
C PHE A 50 15.29 10.16 9.94
N TRP A 51 13.99 10.36 10.14
CA TRP A 51 13.48 11.59 10.76
C TRP A 51 13.95 11.76 12.21
N TYR A 52 14.04 10.67 12.98
CA TYR A 52 14.50 10.72 14.36
C TYR A 52 15.94 11.24 14.51
N PRO A 53 16.97 10.70 13.81
CA PRO A 53 18.32 11.23 13.91
C PRO A 53 18.43 12.65 13.36
N ILE A 54 17.73 12.97 12.25
CA ILE A 54 17.68 14.33 11.70
C ILE A 54 17.15 15.31 12.76
N LYS A 55 15.96 15.05 13.29
CA LYS A 55 15.33 15.91 14.31
C LYS A 55 16.22 16.08 15.55
N ARG A 56 16.94 15.03 15.95
CA ARG A 56 17.89 15.06 17.06
C ARG A 56 19.11 15.95 16.75
N LEU A 57 19.69 15.84 15.56
CA LEU A 57 20.84 16.63 15.14
C LEU A 57 20.48 18.12 14.99
N PHE A 58 19.31 18.42 14.42
CA PHE A 58 18.87 19.80 14.22
C PHE A 58 18.28 20.45 15.48
N GLY A 59 18.20 19.73 16.61
CA GLY A 59 17.72 20.30 17.88
C GLY A 59 16.29 20.86 17.81
N ILE A 60 15.48 20.41 16.84
CA ILE A 60 14.12 20.90 16.58
C ILE A 60 13.21 20.36 17.68
N GLY A 61 13.15 21.05 18.81
CA GLY A 61 12.34 20.65 19.96
C GLY A 61 12.69 21.28 21.30
N LYS A 62 13.81 22.02 21.44
CA LYS A 62 14.06 22.76 22.68
C LYS A 62 13.22 24.04 22.71
N LYS A 63 11.97 23.94 23.15
CA LYS A 63 11.29 25.11 23.75
C LYS A 63 12.05 25.45 25.03
N LYS A 64 12.75 26.58 24.99
CA LYS A 64 13.40 27.21 26.13
C LYS A 64 12.34 27.35 27.22
N GLN A 65 12.46 26.60 28.30
CA GLN A 65 11.82 26.95 29.56
C GLN A 65 12.38 28.31 29.92
N GLU A 66 11.52 29.31 29.80
CA GLU A 66 11.76 30.64 30.32
C GLU A 66 11.52 30.52 31.82
N ASP A 67 12.56 30.08 32.52
CA ASP A 67 12.68 30.29 33.96
C ASP A 67 12.83 31.80 34.16
N ARG A 68 11.69 32.50 34.24
CA ARG A 68 11.59 33.77 34.96
C ARG A 68 11.09 33.44 36.36
N GLU A 69 11.98 32.79 37.11
CA GLU A 69 11.99 32.83 38.56
C GLU A 69 12.90 33.99 38.93
N ASP A 70 12.32 35.17 39.08
CA ASP A 70 12.91 36.33 39.74
C ASP A 70 11.76 37.32 39.94
N ASP A 71 10.84 37.02 40.86
CA ASP A 71 10.40 37.99 41.87
C ASP A 71 9.45 37.31 42.87
N PRO A 72 9.96 36.90 44.04
CA PRO A 72 9.18 37.08 45.24
C PRO A 72 9.96 37.94 46.24
N LEU A 73 9.54 39.20 46.30
CA LEU A 73 9.13 39.95 47.50
C LEU A 73 10.11 39.95 48.69
N ASP A 74 10.50 41.18 49.03
CA ASP A 74 11.08 41.70 50.29
C ASP A 74 12.58 42.08 50.26
#